data_AF-A0A2B7GH88-F1
#
_entry.id   AF-A0A2B7GH88-F1
#
_cell.length_a   1.000
_cell.length_b   1.000
_cell.length_c   1.000
_cell.angle_alpha   90.00
_cell.angle_beta   90.00
_cell.angle_gamma   90.00
#
_symmetry.space_group_name_H-M   'P 1'
#
loop_
_entity.id
_entity.type
_entity.pdbx_description
1 polymer ?
#
loop_
_entity_poly.entity_id
_entity_poly.type
_entity_poly.pdbx_seq_one_letter_code
_entity_poly.pdbx_strand_id
1 'polypeptide(L)'
;MSGFERERAVDRLEGLVDAVEDERMPVPVREVWALGDVALGLDPVERLDVYVTKDILLRDDSEPSASSADGDESDPETQFRNSHGIEGVGKTVRADWAREYPQHLRANANGHAAPEQCLAAHLLGDDEPIHLEVCNSSFEDNVTQRLRGAQLRDDYTQLLDPRGVCLWADGTRSEEAFRKLRESELALPTLSAALEMLGLDGDESEAAATELHAWRERQDGVTVRGDVV
;
A
#
# COMPACT_ATOMS: atom_id res chain seq x y z
N MET A 1 -22.93 -13.32 -0.53
CA MET A 1 -22.52 -11.90 -0.62
C MET A 1 -21.14 -11.84 -0.01
N SER A 2 -20.12 -11.75 -0.84
CA SER A 2 -18.74 -11.46 -0.44
C SER A 2 -18.60 -9.95 -0.37
N GLY A 3 -18.15 -9.42 0.76
CA GLY A 3 -18.05 -8.00 1.01
C GLY A 3 -18.15 -7.69 2.50
N PHE A 4 -17.58 -6.57 2.91
CA PHE A 4 -17.64 -6.08 4.28
C PHE A 4 -18.91 -5.25 4.50
N GLU A 5 -19.49 -5.38 5.69
CA GLU A 5 -20.33 -4.31 6.24
C GLU A 5 -19.44 -3.09 6.50
N ARG A 6 -19.93 -1.87 6.23
CA ARG A 6 -19.15 -0.63 6.41
C ARG A 6 -18.43 -0.53 7.75
N GLU A 7 -19.13 -0.78 8.85
CA GLU A 7 -18.52 -0.74 10.19
C GLU A 7 -17.33 -1.69 10.27
N ARG A 8 -17.48 -2.94 9.80
CA ARG A 8 -16.40 -3.91 9.75
C ARG A 8 -15.25 -3.50 8.82
N ALA A 9 -15.57 -2.86 7.69
CA ALA A 9 -14.59 -2.34 6.75
C ALA A 9 -13.74 -1.25 7.41
N VAL A 10 -14.39 -0.33 8.13
CA VAL A 10 -13.74 0.77 8.86
C VAL A 10 -12.94 0.23 10.04
N ASP A 11 -13.49 -0.67 10.85
CA ASP A 11 -12.76 -1.32 11.97
C ASP A 11 -11.51 -2.07 11.45
N ARG A 12 -11.58 -2.66 10.24
CA ARG A 12 -10.42 -3.32 9.62
C ARG A 12 -9.34 -2.31 9.23
N LEU A 13 -9.72 -1.15 8.69
CA LEU A 13 -8.80 -0.05 8.39
C LEU A 13 -8.16 0.53 9.67
N GLU A 14 -8.93 0.62 10.76
CA GLU A 14 -8.42 1.00 12.08
C GLU A 14 -7.33 0.03 12.53
N GLY A 15 -7.57 -1.29 12.43
CA GLY A 15 -6.56 -2.30 12.77
C GLY A 15 -5.31 -2.26 11.87
N LEU A 16 -5.42 -1.83 10.62
CA LEU A 16 -4.23 -1.61 9.77
C LEU A 16 -3.40 -0.42 10.25
N VAL A 17 -4.08 0.67 10.65
CA VAL A 17 -3.41 1.86 11.20
C VAL A 17 -2.80 1.55 12.57
N ASP A 18 -3.50 0.82 13.44
CA ASP A 18 -2.97 0.37 14.74
C ASP A 18 -1.65 -0.41 14.55
N ALA A 19 -1.62 -1.38 13.63
CA ALA A 19 -0.41 -2.14 13.34
C ALA A 19 0.73 -1.23 12.83
N VAL A 20 0.43 -0.30 11.92
CA VAL A 20 1.43 0.66 11.40
C VAL A 20 1.98 1.58 12.50
N GLU A 21 1.14 1.99 13.44
CA GLU A 21 1.49 2.92 14.52
C GLU A 21 2.28 2.24 15.65
N ASP A 22 1.84 1.05 16.06
CA ASP A 22 2.33 0.39 17.27
C ASP A 22 3.37 -0.70 17.02
N GLU A 23 3.43 -1.29 15.82
CA GLU A 23 4.28 -2.44 15.52
C GLU A 23 5.50 -2.08 14.65
N ARG A 24 6.54 -2.92 14.75
CA ARG A 24 7.72 -2.79 13.90
C ARG A 24 7.39 -3.27 12.48
N MET A 25 7.17 -2.35 11.55
CA MET A 25 6.98 -2.69 10.14
C MET A 25 8.29 -3.14 9.44
N PRO A 26 8.21 -3.97 8.37
CA PRO A 26 9.37 -4.39 7.56
C PRO A 26 10.15 -3.23 6.95
N VAL A 27 9.47 -2.12 6.69
CA VAL A 27 10.02 -0.83 6.22
C VAL A 27 9.29 0.30 6.95
N PRO A 28 9.89 1.49 7.12
CA PRO A 28 9.18 2.64 7.66
C PRO A 28 7.97 2.97 6.78
N VAL A 29 6.80 3.11 7.39
CA VAL A 29 5.57 3.57 6.73
C VAL A 29 5.39 5.06 7.05
N ARG A 30 4.95 5.83 6.06
CA ARG A 30 4.75 7.29 6.14
C ARG A 30 3.31 7.72 5.98
N GLU A 31 2.51 7.01 5.20
CA GLU A 31 1.10 7.33 4.99
C GLU A 31 0.28 6.05 4.80
N VAL A 32 -0.97 6.09 5.24
CA VAL A 32 -1.99 5.06 4.99
C VAL A 32 -3.27 5.76 4.52
N TRP A 33 -3.76 5.35 3.36
CA TRP A 33 -4.94 5.92 2.71
C TRP A 33 -5.96 4.85 2.37
N ALA A 34 -7.25 5.15 2.56
CA ALA A 34 -8.36 4.34 2.08
C ALA A 34 -8.85 4.85 0.71
N LEU A 35 -9.21 3.93 -0.16
CA LEU A 35 -9.74 4.19 -1.50
C LEU A 35 -10.97 3.34 -1.79
N GLY A 36 -11.58 3.59 -2.96
CA GLY A 36 -12.63 2.71 -3.49
C GLY A 36 -13.92 2.79 -2.68
N ASP A 37 -14.63 1.66 -2.59
CA ASP A 37 -16.00 1.56 -2.07
C ASP A 37 -16.19 2.24 -0.71
N VAL A 38 -15.26 2.03 0.22
CA VAL A 38 -15.34 2.58 1.57
C VAL A 38 -15.26 4.11 1.56
N ALA A 39 -14.37 4.68 0.74
CA ALA A 39 -14.22 6.13 0.56
C ALA A 39 -15.42 6.74 -0.17
N LEU A 40 -15.99 6.01 -1.13
CA LEU A 40 -17.09 6.47 -1.98
C LEU A 40 -18.48 6.30 -1.36
N GLY A 41 -18.58 5.74 -0.15
CA GLY A 41 -19.88 5.51 0.48
C GLY A 41 -20.68 4.37 -0.16
N LEU A 42 -20.02 3.42 -0.84
CA LEU A 42 -20.67 2.26 -1.45
C LEU A 42 -20.85 1.13 -0.42
N ASP A 43 -22.03 0.51 -0.44
CA ASP A 43 -22.41 -0.58 0.47
C ASP A 43 -23.12 -1.72 -0.32
N PRO A 44 -22.73 -3.00 -0.12
CA PRO A 44 -21.60 -3.45 0.72
C PRO A 44 -20.24 -2.98 0.16
N VAL A 45 -19.21 -2.95 1.02
CA VAL A 45 -17.83 -2.71 0.58
C VAL A 45 -17.31 -4.03 0.00
N GLU A 46 -17.27 -4.16 -1.33
CA GLU A 46 -16.91 -5.42 -1.99
C GLU A 46 -15.43 -5.75 -1.76
N ARG A 47 -14.59 -4.71 -1.73
CA ARG A 47 -13.15 -4.79 -1.50
C ARG A 47 -12.63 -3.56 -0.76
N LEU A 48 -11.65 -3.74 0.12
CA LEU A 48 -10.90 -2.62 0.72
C LEU A 48 -9.69 -2.29 -0.15
N ASP A 49 -9.63 -1.08 -0.70
CA ASP A 49 -8.46 -0.59 -1.40
C ASP A 49 -7.65 0.33 -0.45
N VAL A 50 -6.38 -0.04 -0.22
CA VAL A 50 -5.49 0.64 0.71
C VAL A 50 -4.20 1.03 -0.01
N TYR A 51 -3.76 2.27 0.17
CA TYR A 51 -2.47 2.74 -0.30
C TYR A 51 -1.56 3.05 0.88
N VAL A 52 -0.33 2.53 0.81
CA VAL A 52 0.70 2.70 1.83
C VAL A 52 1.92 3.37 1.20
N THR A 53 2.26 4.55 1.72
CA THR A 53 3.55 5.19 1.43
C THR A 53 4.60 4.62 2.37
N LYS A 54 5.72 4.13 1.84
CA LYS A 54 6.85 3.59 2.61
C LYS A 54 8.17 4.27 2.26
N ASP A 55 9.09 4.35 3.20
CA ASP A 55 10.45 4.79 2.90
C ASP A 55 11.30 3.68 2.29
N ILE A 56 12.28 4.09 1.50
CA ILE A 56 13.38 3.20 1.09
C ILE A 56 14.38 3.15 2.23
N LEU A 57 14.74 1.95 2.66
CA LEU A 57 15.83 1.75 3.61
C LEU A 57 17.16 2.14 2.94
N LEU A 58 17.76 3.24 3.39
CA LEU A 58 19.08 3.66 2.94
C LEU A 58 20.20 3.04 3.79
N ARG A 59 19.92 2.80 5.08
CA ARG A 59 20.73 2.03 6.05
C ARG A 59 19.77 1.49 7.11
N ASP A 60 19.99 0.27 7.58
CA ASP A 60 19.28 -0.25 8.74
C ASP A 60 19.83 0.47 9.99
N ASP A 61 18.96 1.17 10.72
CA ASP A 61 19.31 1.80 12.01
C ASP A 61 19.40 0.76 13.14
N SER A 62 19.12 -0.51 12.84
CA SER A 62 19.50 -1.63 13.69
C SER A 62 21.01 -1.57 13.93
N GLU A 63 21.43 -1.51 15.20
CA GLU A 63 22.80 -1.42 15.74
C GLU A 63 23.92 -1.63 14.71
N PRO A 64 24.91 -0.71 14.64
CA PRO A 64 25.92 -0.73 13.59
C PRO A 64 26.60 -2.09 13.53
N SER A 65 26.33 -2.86 12.48
CA SER A 65 27.27 -3.91 12.10
C SER A 65 28.57 -3.17 11.82
N ALA A 66 29.58 -3.37 12.68
CA ALA A 66 30.92 -2.89 12.42
C ALA A 66 31.22 -3.18 10.95
N SER A 67 31.56 -2.15 10.19
CA SER A 67 31.88 -2.26 8.79
C SER A 67 33.05 -3.23 8.63
N SER A 68 32.75 -4.50 8.40
CA SER A 68 33.73 -5.52 8.08
C SER A 68 33.72 -5.62 6.56
N ALA A 69 34.82 -5.19 5.95
CA ALA A 69 35.03 -5.21 4.51
C ALA A 69 35.13 -6.64 3.91
N ASP A 70 34.82 -7.67 4.69
CA ASP A 70 34.75 -9.07 4.30
C ASP A 70 33.56 -9.69 5.05
N GLY A 71 32.68 -10.39 4.32
CA GLY A 71 31.40 -10.92 4.82
C GLY A 71 31.57 -11.69 6.13
N ASP A 72 31.09 -11.08 7.22
CA ASP A 72 31.00 -11.70 8.52
C ASP A 72 29.73 -12.57 8.55
N GLU A 73 29.82 -13.80 9.04
CA GLU A 73 28.65 -14.70 9.18
C GLU A 73 27.57 -14.13 10.11
N SER A 74 27.92 -13.08 10.88
CA SER A 74 27.01 -12.32 11.74
C SER A 74 26.15 -11.27 11.00
N ASP A 75 26.46 -10.96 9.74
CA ASP A 75 25.69 -10.02 8.92
C ASP A 75 24.28 -10.58 8.62
N PRO A 76 23.20 -9.82 8.93
CA PRO A 76 21.83 -10.28 8.69
C PRO A 76 21.57 -10.71 7.26
N GLU A 77 22.11 -10.02 6.25
CA GLU A 77 21.90 -10.40 4.85
C GLU A 77 22.45 -11.80 4.58
N THR A 78 23.68 -12.07 5.02
CA THR A 78 24.29 -13.41 4.87
C THR A 78 23.50 -14.48 5.64
N GLN A 79 23.04 -14.18 6.85
CA GLN A 79 22.25 -15.10 7.66
C GLN A 79 20.93 -15.48 6.98
N PHE A 80 20.14 -14.50 6.53
CA PHE A 80 18.84 -14.74 5.89
C PHE A 80 18.97 -15.38 4.51
N ARG A 81 20.01 -15.04 3.75
CA ARG A 81 20.32 -15.74 2.50
C ARG A 81 20.61 -17.22 2.73
N ASN A 82 21.39 -17.55 3.76
CA ASN A 82 21.74 -18.95 4.06
C ASN A 82 20.57 -19.76 4.64
N SER A 83 19.75 -19.14 5.49
CA SER A 83 18.67 -19.82 6.21
C SER A 83 17.35 -19.87 5.44
N HIS A 84 17.02 -18.79 4.72
CA HIS A 84 15.73 -18.62 4.03
C HIS A 84 15.87 -18.56 2.51
N GLY A 85 17.10 -18.44 1.98
CA GLY A 85 17.33 -18.23 0.54
C GLY A 85 16.89 -16.85 0.05
N ILE A 86 16.78 -15.87 0.95
CA ILE A 86 16.26 -14.53 0.65
C ILE A 86 17.37 -13.50 0.81
N GLU A 87 17.64 -12.76 -0.27
CA GLU A 87 18.61 -11.66 -0.28
C GLU A 87 17.96 -10.33 0.13
N GLY A 88 18.76 -9.35 0.56
CA GLY A 88 18.27 -7.99 0.83
C GLY A 88 17.63 -7.76 2.20
N VAL A 89 17.61 -8.74 3.10
CA VAL A 89 17.27 -8.49 4.52
C VAL A 89 18.38 -7.66 5.18
N GLY A 90 18.02 -6.59 5.91
CA GLY A 90 18.94 -5.56 6.41
C GLY A 90 19.28 -4.47 5.37
N LYS A 91 18.80 -4.60 4.13
CA LYS A 91 19.00 -3.60 3.06
C LYS A 91 17.71 -3.03 2.53
N THR A 92 16.75 -3.89 2.24
CA THR A 92 15.48 -3.58 1.58
C THR A 92 14.31 -3.75 2.54
N VAL A 93 14.43 -4.68 3.49
CA VAL A 93 13.57 -4.78 4.68
C VAL A 93 14.44 -4.83 5.94
N ARG A 94 13.91 -4.40 7.08
CA ARG A 94 14.65 -4.33 8.35
C ARG A 94 15.00 -5.72 8.87
N ALA A 95 16.24 -5.88 9.35
CA ALA A 95 16.71 -7.17 9.85
C ALA A 95 16.09 -7.55 11.20
N ASP A 96 15.83 -6.57 12.06
CA ASP A 96 15.19 -6.80 13.36
C ASP A 96 13.75 -7.30 13.20
N TRP A 97 12.98 -6.68 12.32
CA TRP A 97 11.66 -7.14 11.92
C TRP A 97 11.69 -8.57 11.40
N ALA A 98 12.60 -8.89 10.47
CA ALA A 98 12.66 -10.24 9.89
C ALA A 98 13.01 -11.33 10.92
N ARG A 99 13.73 -10.98 12.00
CA ARG A 99 14.03 -11.89 13.12
C ARG A 99 12.81 -12.14 14.00
N GLU A 100 12.00 -11.11 14.23
CA GLU A 100 10.79 -11.19 15.05
C GLU A 100 9.61 -11.81 14.29
N TYR A 101 9.52 -11.55 12.99
CA TYR A 101 8.42 -11.93 12.10
C TYR A 101 8.87 -12.76 10.88
N PRO A 102 9.64 -13.85 11.06
CA PRO A 102 10.18 -14.62 9.93
C PRO A 102 9.08 -15.23 9.05
N GLN A 103 7.90 -15.52 9.61
CA GLN A 103 6.74 -16.04 8.88
C GLN A 103 6.13 -15.05 7.87
N HIS A 104 6.38 -13.75 8.03
CA HIS A 104 5.90 -12.69 7.13
C HIS A 104 6.93 -12.33 6.06
N LEU A 105 8.15 -12.89 6.12
CA LEU A 105 9.18 -12.64 5.11
C LEU A 105 8.75 -13.19 3.75
N ARG A 106 8.78 -12.34 2.74
CA ARG A 106 8.44 -12.66 1.34
C ARG A 106 9.53 -12.15 0.41
N ALA A 107 9.73 -12.86 -0.69
CA ALA A 107 10.69 -12.50 -1.72
C ALA A 107 10.00 -12.37 -3.07
N ASN A 108 10.52 -11.47 -3.91
CA ASN A 108 10.11 -11.36 -5.29
C ASN A 108 10.59 -12.57 -6.12
N ALA A 109 10.20 -12.60 -7.40
CA ALA A 109 10.59 -13.68 -8.31
C ALA A 109 12.11 -13.86 -8.48
N ASN A 110 12.91 -12.86 -8.13
CA ASN A 110 14.37 -12.89 -8.17
C ASN A 110 15.01 -13.29 -6.82
N GLY A 111 14.23 -13.73 -5.84
CA GLY A 111 14.73 -14.16 -4.53
C GLY A 111 15.17 -13.02 -3.59
N HIS A 112 14.85 -11.77 -3.92
CA HIS A 112 15.14 -10.62 -3.06
C HIS A 112 13.93 -10.29 -2.19
N ALA A 113 14.16 -9.90 -0.93
CA ALA A 113 13.13 -9.44 -0.02
C ALA A 113 12.27 -8.35 -0.68
N ALA A 114 10.96 -8.55 -0.65
CA ALA A 114 9.99 -7.71 -1.34
C ALA A 114 9.19 -6.91 -0.30
N PRO A 115 9.50 -5.62 -0.05
CA PRO A 115 8.88 -4.84 1.01
C PRO A 115 7.35 -4.81 0.95
N GLU A 116 6.79 -4.70 -0.25
CA GLU A 116 5.35 -4.70 -0.51
C GLU A 116 4.70 -6.03 -0.11
N GLN A 117 5.36 -7.16 -0.40
CA GLN A 117 4.85 -8.48 -0.06
C GLN A 117 5.04 -8.79 1.42
N CYS A 118 6.13 -8.30 2.03
CA CYS A 118 6.36 -8.36 3.46
C CYS A 118 5.33 -7.53 4.23
N LEU A 119 5.03 -6.31 3.77
CA LEU A 119 3.97 -5.47 4.32
C LEU A 119 2.61 -6.16 4.20
N ALA A 120 2.27 -6.67 3.02
CA ALA A 120 1.03 -7.41 2.82
C ALA A 120 0.92 -8.63 3.75
N ALA A 121 1.98 -9.43 3.85
CA ALA A 121 1.99 -10.61 4.70
C ALA A 121 1.90 -10.30 6.19
N HIS A 122 2.39 -9.13 6.61
CA HIS A 122 2.28 -8.64 8.00
C HIS A 122 0.88 -8.08 8.26
N LEU A 123 0.39 -7.22 7.37
CA LEU A 123 -0.81 -6.42 7.59
C LEU A 123 -2.11 -7.17 7.26
N LEU A 124 -2.09 -8.14 6.35
CA LEU A 124 -3.29 -8.75 5.75
C LEU A 124 -3.45 -10.23 6.12
N GLY A 125 -4.70 -10.67 6.24
CA GLY A 125 -5.02 -12.11 6.26
C GLY A 125 -5.07 -12.69 4.84
N ASP A 126 -4.78 -13.99 4.69
CA ASP A 126 -4.61 -14.65 3.38
C ASP A 126 -5.86 -14.63 2.47
N ASP A 127 -7.08 -14.49 3.04
CA ASP A 127 -8.36 -14.58 2.32
C ASP A 127 -9.22 -13.30 2.44
N GLU A 128 -8.63 -12.16 2.78
CA GLU A 128 -9.37 -10.89 2.90
C GLU A 128 -9.47 -10.20 1.52
N PRO A 129 -10.64 -9.71 1.08
CA PRO A 129 -10.74 -8.96 -0.19
C PRO A 129 -10.16 -7.56 0.01
N ILE A 130 -8.83 -7.47 -0.01
CA ILE A 130 -8.06 -6.25 0.19
C ILE A 130 -7.07 -6.09 -0.97
N HIS A 131 -7.12 -4.93 -1.61
CA HIS A 131 -6.09 -4.49 -2.53
C HIS A 131 -5.12 -3.57 -1.79
N LEU A 132 -3.84 -3.92 -1.76
CA LEU A 132 -2.78 -3.12 -1.15
C LEU A 132 -1.83 -2.58 -2.23
N GLU A 133 -1.84 -1.27 -2.39
CA GLU A 133 -0.86 -0.52 -3.15
C GLU A 133 0.25 -0.03 -2.22
N VAL A 134 1.51 -0.33 -2.55
CA VAL A 134 2.67 0.08 -1.76
C VAL A 134 3.64 0.84 -2.66
N CYS A 135 4.00 2.06 -2.26
CA CYS A 135 4.94 2.89 -3.03
C CYS A 135 5.81 3.76 -2.12
N ASN A 136 6.94 4.24 -2.63
CA ASN A 136 7.78 5.21 -1.93
C ASN A 136 7.45 6.68 -2.20
N SER A 137 6.55 6.95 -3.14
CA SER A 137 6.02 8.30 -3.37
C SER A 137 4.77 8.52 -2.52
N SER A 138 4.56 9.77 -2.07
CA SER A 138 3.31 10.14 -1.40
C SER A 138 2.11 9.79 -2.27
N PHE A 139 0.95 9.59 -1.65
CA PHE A 139 -0.26 9.23 -2.37
C PHE A 139 -0.60 10.24 -3.49
N GLU A 140 -0.62 11.53 -3.14
CA GLU A 140 -1.00 12.61 -4.07
C GLU A 140 0.01 12.77 -5.22
N ASP A 141 1.31 12.62 -4.93
CA ASP A 141 2.34 12.66 -5.95
C ASP A 141 2.20 11.48 -6.93
N ASN A 142 1.95 10.27 -6.39
CA ASN A 142 1.83 9.07 -7.21
C ASN A 142 0.57 9.11 -8.10
N VAL A 143 -0.56 9.61 -7.57
CA VAL A 143 -1.76 9.91 -8.37
C VAL A 143 -1.40 10.78 -9.57
N THR A 144 -0.68 11.87 -9.34
CA THR A 144 -0.30 12.81 -10.41
C THR A 144 0.69 12.17 -11.40
N GLN A 145 1.67 11.43 -10.91
CA GLN A 145 2.70 10.78 -11.74
C GLN A 145 2.11 9.67 -12.61
N ARG A 146 1.26 8.81 -12.04
CA ARG A 146 0.60 7.74 -12.79
C ARG A 146 -0.41 8.28 -13.77
N LEU A 147 -1.11 9.37 -13.47
CA LEU A 147 -1.96 10.05 -14.44
C LEU A 147 -1.16 10.49 -15.68
N ARG A 148 -0.05 11.21 -15.49
CA ARG A 148 0.82 11.61 -16.61
C ARG A 148 1.38 10.40 -17.36
N GLY A 149 1.76 9.36 -16.65
CA GLY A 149 2.27 8.12 -17.24
C GLY A 149 1.22 7.39 -18.07
N ALA A 150 -0.03 7.35 -17.60
CA ALA A 150 -1.17 6.76 -18.29
C ALA A 150 -1.51 7.54 -19.57
N GLN A 151 -1.58 8.87 -19.51
CA GLN A 151 -1.80 9.73 -20.69
C GLN A 151 -0.73 9.51 -21.77
N LEU A 152 0.54 9.38 -21.37
CA LEU A 152 1.64 9.15 -22.32
C LEU A 152 1.59 7.77 -22.98
N ARG A 153 0.99 6.78 -22.33
CA ARG A 153 0.97 5.38 -22.77
C ARG A 153 -0.39 4.90 -23.28
N ASP A 154 -1.43 5.71 -23.10
CA ASP A 154 -2.83 5.34 -23.35
C ASP A 154 -3.22 4.03 -22.62
N ASP A 155 -2.85 3.95 -21.33
CA ASP A 155 -3.12 2.80 -20.45
C ASP A 155 -3.61 3.30 -19.09
N TYR A 156 -4.93 3.39 -18.93
CA TYR A 156 -5.57 3.93 -17.73
C TYR A 156 -5.79 2.88 -16.64
N THR A 157 -5.53 1.59 -16.92
CA THR A 157 -5.51 0.54 -15.88
C THR A 157 -4.48 0.78 -14.79
N GLN A 158 -3.52 1.68 -15.04
CA GLN A 158 -2.46 2.04 -14.11
C GLN A 158 -2.84 3.20 -13.20
N LEU A 159 -4.00 3.85 -13.39
CA LEU A 159 -4.40 5.00 -12.58
C LEU A 159 -4.63 4.63 -11.12
N LEU A 160 -4.23 5.55 -10.24
CA LEU A 160 -4.72 5.61 -8.87
C LEU A 160 -5.96 6.50 -8.83
N ASP A 161 -7.00 6.04 -8.15
CA ASP A 161 -8.20 6.85 -7.96
C ASP A 161 -7.88 8.02 -7.02
N PRO A 162 -8.01 9.28 -7.47
CA PRO A 162 -7.62 10.44 -6.69
C PRO A 162 -8.54 10.71 -5.49
N ARG A 163 -9.66 10.01 -5.37
CA ARG A 163 -10.66 10.19 -4.31
C ARG A 163 -10.30 9.38 -3.06
N GLY A 164 -9.03 9.45 -2.65
CA GLY A 164 -8.49 8.79 -1.47
C GLY A 164 -8.78 9.56 -0.18
N VAL A 165 -8.76 8.85 0.95
CA VAL A 165 -8.98 9.40 2.29
C VAL A 165 -7.78 9.07 3.16
N CYS A 166 -7.04 10.10 3.59
CA CYS A 166 -5.88 9.91 4.46
C CYS A 166 -6.34 9.50 5.86
N LEU A 167 -5.91 8.31 6.30
CA LEU A 167 -6.22 7.76 7.61
C LEU A 167 -5.13 8.03 8.63
N TRP A 168 -3.88 7.97 8.16
CA TRP A 168 -2.69 8.16 8.98
C TRP A 168 -1.57 8.75 8.11
N ALA A 169 -0.86 9.74 8.63
CA ALA A 169 0.32 10.29 7.98
C ALA A 169 1.32 10.80 9.02
N ASP A 170 2.61 10.48 8.81
CA ASP A 170 3.74 10.96 9.59
C ASP A 170 3.50 10.92 11.13
N GLY A 171 3.02 9.77 11.63
CA GLY A 171 2.77 9.55 13.06
C GLY A 171 1.46 10.16 13.58
N THR A 172 0.59 10.66 12.71
CA THR A 172 -0.69 11.27 13.10
C THR A 172 -1.87 10.52 12.47
N ARG A 173 -2.71 9.93 13.31
CA ARG A 173 -4.00 9.34 12.94
C ARG A 173 -5.09 10.40 12.76
N SER A 174 -5.98 10.21 11.80
CA SER A 174 -7.13 11.08 11.53
C SER A 174 -8.43 10.46 12.06
N GLU A 175 -8.78 10.76 13.32
CA GLU A 175 -10.06 10.37 13.93
C GLU A 175 -11.27 10.86 13.11
N GLU A 176 -11.16 12.05 12.53
CA GLU A 176 -12.20 12.65 11.71
C GLU A 176 -12.41 11.89 10.39
N ALA A 177 -11.34 11.38 9.77
CA ALA A 177 -11.46 10.56 8.57
C ALA A 177 -12.20 9.25 8.87
N PHE A 178 -11.84 8.58 9.97
CA PHE A 178 -12.52 7.35 10.41
C PHE A 178 -14.01 7.60 10.71
N ARG A 179 -14.33 8.68 11.44
CA ARG A 179 -15.73 9.08 11.68
C ARG A 179 -16.50 9.26 10.38
N LYS A 180 -15.96 10.05 9.43
CA LYS A 180 -16.63 10.31 8.14
C LYS A 180 -16.80 9.06 7.28
N LEU A 181 -15.84 8.13 7.31
CA LEU A 181 -15.97 6.85 6.62
C LEU A 181 -17.08 6.00 7.23
N ARG A 182 -17.14 5.95 8.56
CA ARG A 182 -18.16 5.21 9.33
C ARG A 182 -19.57 5.75 9.08
N GLU A 183 -19.70 7.07 9.05
CA GLU A 183 -20.97 7.78 8.86
C GLU A 183 -21.32 8.04 7.37
N SER A 184 -20.44 7.64 6.45
CA SER A 184 -20.58 7.88 4.99
C SER A 184 -20.79 9.36 4.63
N GLU A 185 -20.04 10.26 5.26
CA GLU A 185 -20.20 11.72 5.14
C GLU A 185 -19.26 12.39 4.12
N LEU A 186 -18.53 11.61 3.33
CA LEU A 186 -17.60 12.14 2.34
C LEU A 186 -18.32 12.57 1.07
N ALA A 187 -18.29 13.87 0.77
CA ALA A 187 -18.81 14.43 -0.46
C ALA A 187 -17.71 14.47 -1.54
N LEU A 188 -17.44 13.32 -2.16
CA LEU A 188 -16.43 13.18 -3.22
C LEU A 188 -17.06 13.37 -4.61
N PRO A 189 -16.34 13.96 -5.58
CA PRO A 189 -16.79 14.05 -6.97
C PRO A 189 -16.85 12.68 -7.65
N THR A 190 -17.43 12.62 -8.86
CA THR A 190 -17.28 11.44 -9.72
C THR A 190 -15.82 11.24 -10.09
N LEU A 191 -15.44 10.03 -10.52
CA LEU A 191 -14.06 9.73 -10.92
C LEU A 191 -13.62 10.62 -12.09
N SER A 192 -14.45 10.73 -13.12
CA SER A 192 -14.20 11.60 -14.28
C SER A 192 -13.96 13.05 -13.86
N ALA A 193 -14.84 13.62 -13.01
CA ALA A 193 -14.68 14.98 -12.51
C ALA A 193 -13.40 15.15 -11.67
N ALA A 194 -13.04 14.15 -10.85
CA ALA A 194 -11.79 14.18 -10.09
C ALA A 194 -10.56 14.17 -11.01
N LEU A 195 -10.60 13.40 -12.11
CA LEU A 195 -9.54 13.35 -13.10
C LEU A 195 -9.45 14.67 -13.92
N GLU A 196 -10.59 15.29 -14.25
CA GLU A 196 -10.61 16.62 -14.88
C GLU A 196 -9.97 17.69 -13.98
N MET A 197 -10.23 17.63 -12.67
CA MET A 197 -9.60 18.53 -11.70
C MET A 197 -8.06 18.36 -11.65
N LEU A 198 -7.54 17.20 -12.08
CA LEU A 198 -6.11 16.92 -12.22
C LEU A 198 -5.56 17.26 -13.61
N GLY A 199 -6.39 17.76 -14.51
CA GLY A 199 -6.01 18.26 -15.84
C GLY A 199 -6.21 17.26 -16.99
N LEU A 200 -7.01 16.21 -16.78
CA LEU A 200 -7.43 15.32 -17.88
C LEU A 200 -8.57 15.98 -18.68
N ASP A 201 -8.56 15.84 -20.01
CA ASP A 201 -9.64 16.39 -20.85
C ASP A 201 -10.96 15.62 -20.61
N GLY A 202 -12.11 16.26 -20.79
CA GLY A 202 -13.41 15.67 -20.40
C GLY A 202 -13.75 14.33 -21.05
N ASP A 203 -13.55 14.19 -22.36
CA ASP A 203 -13.78 12.91 -23.05
C ASP A 203 -12.77 11.83 -22.60
N GLU A 204 -11.53 12.23 -22.32
CA GLU A 204 -10.46 11.36 -21.83
C GLU A 204 -10.72 10.92 -20.37
N SER A 205 -11.32 11.79 -19.56
CA SER A 205 -11.68 11.54 -18.17
C SER A 205 -12.77 10.49 -18.01
N GLU A 206 -13.78 10.52 -18.88
CA GLU A 206 -14.84 9.51 -18.91
C GLU A 206 -14.32 8.15 -19.37
N ALA A 207 -13.45 8.13 -20.39
CA ALA A 207 -12.82 6.91 -20.88
C ALA A 207 -11.92 6.27 -19.81
N ALA A 208 -11.05 7.07 -19.19
CA ALA A 208 -10.16 6.64 -18.13
C ALA A 208 -10.93 6.11 -16.91
N ALA A 209 -12.01 6.81 -16.50
CA ALA A 209 -12.86 6.36 -15.41
C ALA A 209 -13.50 5.00 -15.71
N THR A 210 -14.03 4.82 -16.91
CA THR A 210 -14.66 3.56 -17.35
C THR A 210 -13.65 2.40 -17.34
N GLU A 211 -12.45 2.62 -17.86
CA GLU A 211 -11.40 1.61 -17.91
C GLU A 211 -10.93 1.19 -16.52
N LEU A 212 -10.74 2.17 -15.62
CA LEU A 212 -10.34 1.90 -14.23
C LEU A 212 -11.42 1.11 -13.49
N HIS A 213 -12.69 1.46 -13.65
CA HIS A 213 -13.81 0.70 -13.08
C HIS A 213 -13.83 -0.73 -13.59
N ALA A 214 -13.76 -0.93 -14.91
CA ALA A 214 -13.76 -2.27 -15.50
C ALA A 214 -12.56 -3.11 -15.04
N TRP A 215 -11.38 -2.49 -14.83
CA TRP A 215 -10.22 -3.19 -14.30
C TRP A 215 -10.43 -3.65 -12.85
N ARG A 216 -10.99 -2.79 -12.00
CA ARG A 216 -11.28 -3.10 -10.58
C ARG A 216 -12.26 -4.26 -10.43
N GLU A 217 -13.33 -4.28 -11.21
CA GLU A 217 -14.35 -5.34 -11.19
C GLU A 217 -13.81 -6.74 -11.50
N ARG A 218 -12.62 -6.85 -12.12
CA ARG A 218 -11.98 -8.14 -12.45
C ARG A 218 -11.04 -8.66 -11.37
N GLN A 219 -10.85 -7.93 -10.28
CA GLN A 219 -9.91 -8.28 -9.23
C GLN A 219 -10.64 -8.94 -8.06
N ASP A 220 -10.12 -10.09 -7.60
CA ASP A 220 -10.66 -10.84 -6.47
C ASP A 220 -9.56 -11.14 -5.44
N GLY A 221 -9.95 -11.26 -4.17
CA GLY A 221 -9.06 -11.66 -3.06
C GLY A 221 -8.01 -10.61 -2.68
N VAL A 222 -6.95 -11.06 -2.00
CA VAL A 222 -5.80 -10.21 -1.68
C VAL A 222 -5.00 -9.95 -2.95
N THR A 223 -4.81 -8.68 -3.27
CA THR A 223 -3.94 -8.27 -4.39
C THR A 223 -2.94 -7.25 -3.90
N VAL A 224 -1.66 -7.42 -4.27
CA VAL A 224 -0.57 -6.54 -3.85
C VAL A 224 0.08 -5.95 -5.07
N ARG A 225 0.21 -4.63 -5.10
CA ARG A 225 0.92 -3.90 -6.14
C ARG A 225 2.00 -3.05 -5.51
N GLY A 226 3.26 -3.42 -5.75
CA GLY A 226 4.42 -2.62 -5.40
C GLY A 226 4.86 -1.74 -6.56
N ASP A 227 5.20 -0.50 -6.26
CA ASP A 227 5.87 0.40 -7.20
C ASP A 227 7.04 1.10 -6.50
N VAL A 228 8.13 1.32 -7.22
CA VAL A 228 9.26 2.12 -6.75
C VAL A 228 9.55 3.18 -7.79
N VAL A 229 9.33 4.44 -7.40
CA VAL A 229 9.49 5.63 -8.26
C VAL A 229 10.77 6.38 -7.90
#